data_AF-A0A3M2KQV9-F1
#
_entry.id   AF-A0A3M2KQV9-F1
#
_cell.length_a   1.000
_cell.length_b   1.000
_cell.length_c   1.000
_cell.angle_alpha   90.00
_cell.angle_beta   90.00
_cell.angle_gamma   90.00
#
_symmetry.space_group_name_H-M   'P 1'
#
loop_
_entity.id
_entity.type
_entity.pdbx_description
1 polymer ?
#
loop_
_entity_poly.entity_id
_entity_poly.type
_entity_poly.pdbx_seq_one_letter_code
_entity_poly.pdbx_strand_id
1 'polypeptide(L)' 'MFADAGVGELRRAAASQLVLDDRHIVVSAEWVASRDGAAPLALKSTFLLRREDGQLRIVVYLNHNDLHAVLADPTAATGS' A
#
# COMPACT_ATOMS: atom_id res chain seq x y z
N MET A 1 6.08 7.44 12.07
CA MET A 1 5.99 5.96 12.09
C MET A 1 6.66 5.33 10.87
N PHE A 2 6.20 5.55 9.62
CA PHE A 2 6.88 5.00 8.43
C PHE A 2 8.25 5.63 8.18
N ALA A 3 8.35 6.97 8.22
CA ALA A 3 9.64 7.66 8.09
C ALA A 3 10.62 7.26 9.21
N ASP A 4 10.13 7.13 10.45
CA ASP A 4 10.94 6.68 11.59
C ASP A 4 11.39 5.22 11.48
N ALA A 5 10.71 4.40 10.67
CA ALA A 5 11.09 3.03 10.32
C ALA A 5 11.97 2.96 9.05
N GLY A 6 12.47 4.11 8.59
CA GLY A 6 13.29 4.23 7.38
C GLY A 6 12.53 3.94 6.08
N VAL A 7 11.19 3.98 6.08
CA VAL A 7 10.36 3.82 4.90
C VAL A 7 10.14 5.17 4.24
N GLY A 8 10.66 5.33 3.03
CA GLY A 8 10.61 6.56 2.25
C GLY A 8 9.47 6.60 1.24
N GLU A 9 9.75 7.13 0.05
CA GLU A 9 8.76 7.37 -1.00
C GLU A 9 8.02 6.09 -1.40
N LEU A 10 6.69 6.18 -1.43
CA LEU A 10 5.80 5.12 -1.88
C LEU A 10 5.37 5.37 -3.32
N ARG A 11 5.74 4.48 -4.24
CA ARG A 11 5.30 4.54 -5.64
C ARG A 11 4.37 3.37 -5.98
N ARG A 12 3.37 3.63 -6.83
CA ARG A 12 2.52 2.58 -7.39
C ARG A 12 3.30 1.82 -8.47
N ALA A 13 3.53 0.54 -8.26
CA ALA A 13 4.15 -0.34 -9.25
C ALA A 13 3.12 -0.86 -10.26
N ALA A 14 1.97 -1.32 -9.77
CA ALA A 14 0.89 -1.82 -10.61
C ALA A 14 -0.48 -1.53 -9.99
N ALA A 15 -1.51 -1.50 -10.82
CA ALA A 15 -2.89 -1.52 -10.38
C ALA A 15 -3.78 -2.22 -11.41
N SER A 16 -4.78 -2.94 -10.91
CA SER A 16 -5.85 -3.51 -11.71
C SER A 16 -7.19 -3.15 -11.08
N GLN A 17 -8.22 -3.06 -11.92
CA GLN A 17 -9.57 -2.76 -11.49
C GLN A 17 -10.55 -3.81 -11.99
N LEU A 18 -11.53 -4.12 -11.15
CA LEU A 18 -12.67 -4.96 -11.47
C LEU A 18 -13.94 -4.19 -11.12
N VAL A 19 -14.77 -3.90 -12.13
CA VAL A 19 -16.10 -3.33 -11.92
C VAL A 19 -17.02 -4.46 -11.43
N LEU A 20 -17.60 -4.30 -10.25
CA LEU A 20 -18.53 -5.28 -9.68
C LEU A 20 -19.97 -5.01 -10.13
N ASP A 21 -20.34 -3.74 -10.14
CA ASP A 21 -21.65 -3.24 -10.56
C ASP A 21 -21.55 -1.74 -10.93
N ASP A 22 -22.69 -1.07 -11.18
CA ASP A 22 -22.74 0.33 -11.57
C ASP A 22 -22.10 1.29 -10.55
N ARG A 23 -22.07 0.88 -9.28
CA ARG A 23 -21.61 1.68 -8.14
C ARG A 23 -20.30 1.19 -7.55
N HIS A 24 -19.91 -0.06 -7.70
CA HIS A 24 -18.75 -0.62 -7.00
C HIS A 24 -17.62 -1.07 -7.91
N ILE A 25 -16.40 -0.74 -7.50
CA ILE A 25 -15.16 -1.13 -8.18
C ILE A 25 -14.18 -1.68 -7.14
N VAL A 26 -13.61 -2.84 -7.39
CA VAL A 26 -12.47 -3.35 -6.63
C VAL A 26 -11.19 -2.95 -7.34
N VAL A 27 -10.28 -2.30 -6.62
CA VAL A 27 -8.95 -1.97 -7.12
C VAL A 27 -7.93 -2.75 -6.32
N SER A 28 -7.10 -3.53 -7.01
CA SER A 28 -5.90 -4.12 -6.42
C SER A 28 -4.71 -3.28 -6.85
N ALA A 29 -3.85 -2.90 -5.91
CA ALA A 29 -2.66 -2.11 -6.17
C ALA A 29 -1.43 -2.74 -5.51
N GLU A 30 -0.32 -2.68 -6.24
CA GLU A 30 1.00 -3.05 -5.79
C GLU A 30 1.83 -1.78 -5.69
N TRP A 31 2.59 -1.67 -4.61
CA TRP A 31 3.39 -0.50 -4.29
C TRP A 31 4.81 -0.93 -3.96
N VAL A 32 5.73 -0.01 -4.19
CA VAL A 32 7.12 -0.14 -3.75
C VAL A 32 7.45 1.09 -2.92
N ALA A 33 7.86 0.88 -1.67
CA ALA A 33 8.41 1.93 -0.83
C ALA A 33 9.94 1.86 -0.82
N SER A 34 10.63 2.98 -0.93
CA SER A 34 12.07 3.01 -0.67
C SER A 34 12.35 2.70 0.81
N ARG A 35 13.50 2.09 1.09
CA ARG A 35 14.02 1.94 2.45
C ARG A 35 15.45 2.42 2.51
N ASP A 36 15.79 3.16 3.56
CA ASP A 36 17.15 3.66 3.76
C ASP A 36 18.07 2.50 4.17
N GLY A 37 19.12 2.26 3.38
CA GLY A 37 20.10 1.20 3.64
C GLY A 37 19.58 -0.23 3.49
N ALA A 38 18.35 -0.43 3.00
CA ALA A 38 17.73 -1.75 2.86
C ALA A 38 17.04 -1.93 1.49
N ALA A 39 16.68 -3.17 1.18
CA ALA A 39 15.92 -3.48 -0.04
C ALA A 39 14.55 -2.76 -0.03
N PRO A 40 14.07 -2.29 -1.20
CA PRO A 40 12.75 -1.68 -1.31
C PRO A 40 11.65 -2.61 -0.81
N LEU A 41 10.66 -2.03 -0.14
CA LEU A 41 9.55 -2.76 0.44
C LEU A 41 8.41 -2.90 -0.56
N ALA A 42 8.05 -4.14 -0.90
CA ALA A 42 6.87 -4.43 -1.70
C ALA A 42 5.62 -4.48 -0.83
N LEU A 43 4.59 -3.73 -1.21
CA LEU A 43 3.31 -3.65 -0.50
C LEU A 43 2.16 -3.96 -1.45
N LYS A 44 1.08 -4.53 -0.91
CA LYS A 44 -0.14 -4.81 -1.66
C LYS A 44 -1.36 -4.31 -0.89
N SER A 45 -2.28 -3.69 -1.62
CA SER A 45 -3.54 -3.22 -1.06
C SER A 45 -4.71 -3.54 -1.97
N THR A 46 -5.87 -3.78 -1.38
CA THR A 46 -7.15 -3.82 -2.10
C THR A 46 -8.07 -2.73 -1.58
N PHE A 47 -8.72 -2.03 -2.50
CA PHE A 47 -9.73 -1.03 -2.20
C PHE A 47 -11.07 -1.49 -2.77
N LEU A 48 -12.13 -1.35 -1.99
CA LEU A 48 -13.49 -1.29 -2.54
C LEU A 48 -13.85 0.18 -2.65
N LEU A 49 -14.15 0.61 -3.87
CA LEU A 49 -14.60 1.96 -4.18
C LEU A 49 -16.10 1.95 -4.43
N ARG A 50 -16.79 2.99 -3.97
CA ARG A 50 -18.18 3.28 -4.32
C ARG A 50 -18.26 4.59 -5.11
N ARG A 51 -19.01 4.59 -6.21
CA ARG A 51 -19.40 5.79 -6.95
C ARG A 51 -20.56 6.48 -6.24
N GLU A 52 -20.36 7.74 -5.87
CA GLU A 52 -21.36 8.62 -5.25
C GLU A 52 -21.27 9.99 -5.92
N ASP A 53 -22.37 10.47 -6.50
CA ASP A 53 -22.44 11.80 -7.14
C ASP A 53 -21.31 12.07 -8.15
N GLY A 54 -20.94 11.05 -8.93
CA GLY A 54 -19.86 11.11 -9.91
C GLY A 54 -18.45 11.03 -9.32
N GLN A 55 -18.30 10.89 -8.00
CA GLN A 55 -17.02 10.77 -7.31
C GLN A 55 -16.78 9.33 -6.82
N LEU A 56 -15.51 8.93 -6.71
CA LEU A 56 -15.13 7.64 -6.13
C LEU A 56 -14.76 7.84 -4.65
N ARG A 57 -15.37 7.05 -3.77
CA ARG A 57 -15.03 6.99 -2.34
C ARG A 57 -14.49 5.61 -1.99
N ILE A 58 -13.41 5.55 -1.21
CA ILE A 58 -12.93 4.30 -0.62
C ILE A 58 -13.89 3.92 0.51
N VAL A 59 -14.58 2.80 0.36
CA VAL A 59 -15.48 2.25 1.40
C VAL A 59 -14.84 1.09 2.17
N VAL A 60 -13.86 0.41 1.56
CA VAL A 60 -13.01 -0.58 2.24
C VAL A 60 -11.57 -0.38 1.80
N TYR A 61 -10.66 -0.44 2.76
CA TYR A 61 -9.22 -0.53 2.53
C TYR A 61 -8.69 -1.79 3.22
N LEU A 62 -8.05 -2.65 2.45
CA LEU A 62 -7.34 -3.81 2.95
C LEU A 62 -5.87 -3.67 2.62
N ASN A 63 -5.04 -3.53 3.66
CA ASN A 63 -3.61 -3.71 3.56
C ASN A 63 -3.32 -5.21 3.71
N HIS A 64 -2.57 -5.80 2.76
CA HIS A 64 -2.22 -7.23 2.80
C HIS A 64 -0.94 -7.50 3.58
N ASN A 65 -0.22 -6.46 3.96
CA ASN A 65 1.03 -6.55 4.70
C ASN A 65 0.75 -6.48 6.19
N ASP A 66 1.49 -7.27 6.96
CA ASP A 66 1.60 -7.05 8.40
C ASP A 66 2.42 -5.77 8.64
N LEU A 67 1.71 -4.67 8.87
CA LEU A 67 2.32 -3.37 9.09
C LEU A 67 3.17 -3.35 10.37
N HIS A 68 2.86 -4.18 11.36
CA HIS A 68 3.70 -4.28 12.56
C HIS A 68 5.03 -4.93 12.22
N ALA A 69 5.04 -6.05 11.48
CA ALA A 69 6.28 -6.67 11.03
C ALA A 69 7.11 -5.75 10.12
N VAL A 70 6.45 -5.01 9.24
CA VAL A 70 7.10 -4.02 8.36
C VAL A 70 7.78 -2.89 9.14
N LEU A 71 7.20 -2.46 10.25
CA LEU A 71 7.66 -1.32 11.03
C LEU A 71 8.54 -1.71 12.22
N ALA A 72 8.56 -2.99 12.60
CA ALA A 72 9.30 -3.52 13.74
C ALA A 72 10.76 -3.92 13.43
N ASP A 73 11.25 -3.72 12.21
CA ASP A 73 12.65 -3.97 11.85
C ASP A 73 13.46 -2.68 11.67
N PRO A 74 13.97 -2.10 12.78
CA PRO A 74 14.92 -0.98 12.78
C PRO A 74 16.37 -1.43 12.57
N THR A 75 16.66 -2.73 12.42
CA THR A 75 18.03 -3.29 12.52
C THR A 75 18.73 -3.59 11.18
N ALA A 76 18.06 -3.49 10.03
CA ALA A 76 18.75 -3.59 8.73
C ALA A 76 19.66 -2.37 8.41
N ALA A 77 19.56 -1.29 9.20
CA ALA A 77 20.36 -0.06 9.01
C ALA A 77 21.71 -0.06 9.76
N THR A 78 22.09 -1.15 10.45
CA THR A 78 23.39 -1.22 11.13
C THR A 78 23.94 -2.65 11.15
N GLY A 79 24.65 -3.06 10.09
CA GLY A 79 25.53 -4.23 10.17
C GLY A 79 25.84 -4.93 8.84
N SER A 80 26.86 -4.48 8.13
CA SER A 80 28.17 -5.15 8.02
C SER A 80 29.12 -4.36 7.12
#